data_AF-A0A536UCN2-F1
#
_entry.id   AF-A0A536UCN2-F1
#
_cell.length_a   1.000
_cell.length_b   1.000
_cell.length_c   1.000
_cell.angle_alpha   90.00
_cell.angle_beta   90.00
_cell.angle_gamma   90.00
#
_symmetry.space_group_name_H-M   'P 1'
#
loop_
_entity.id
_entity.type
_entity.pdbx_description
1 polymer ?
#
loop_
_entity_poly.entity_id
_entity_poly.type
_entity_poly.pdbx_seq_one_letter_code
_entity_poly.pdbx_strand_id
1 'polypeptide(L)'
;MELERQIVAQRAASQQTAIVEAQEELASAQGASARIQTQMLSTRQEATQFNARFNEYKARQDELGELETAYRDAVQRRAKLEASERARTPTTTVLEAATTPHQAWHPLYWRDTALAIGGSLALALLLMWLVELLNRPESQPA
;
A
#
# COMPACT_ATOMS: atom_id res chain seq x y z
N MET A 1 -57.17 77.65 -49.33
CA MET A 1 -57.87 76.45 -48.82
C MET A 1 -57.19 75.14 -49.20
N GLU A 2 -56.61 74.99 -50.40
CA GLU A 2 -55.95 73.71 -50.79
C GLU A 2 -54.67 73.41 -50.01
N LEU A 3 -53.84 74.43 -49.72
CA LEU A 3 -52.60 74.28 -48.95
C LEU A 3 -52.83 73.71 -47.54
N GLU A 4 -53.91 74.14 -46.89
CA GLU A 4 -54.27 73.75 -45.53
C GLU A 4 -54.72 72.28 -45.46
N ARG A 5 -55.47 71.82 -46.48
CA ARG A 5 -55.80 70.40 -46.66
C ARG A 5 -54.55 69.54 -46.87
N GLN A 6 -53.59 70.00 -47.66
CA GLN A 6 -52.34 69.27 -47.88
C GLN A 6 -51.50 69.16 -46.60
N ILE A 7 -51.42 70.22 -45.80
CA ILE A 7 -50.69 70.20 -44.51
C ILE A 7 -51.32 69.18 -43.54
N VAL A 8 -52.65 69.14 -43.45
CA VAL A 8 -53.35 68.19 -42.56
C VAL A 8 -53.15 66.75 -43.05
N ALA A 9 -53.28 66.49 -44.35
CA ALA A 9 -53.05 65.17 -44.93
C ALA A 9 -51.59 64.70 -44.73
N GLN A 10 -50.63 65.60 -44.89
CA GLN A 10 -49.22 65.28 -44.69
C GLN A 10 -48.89 65.00 -43.22
N ARG A 11 -49.46 65.75 -42.26
CA ARG A 11 -49.29 65.45 -40.83
C ARG A 11 -49.86 64.08 -40.45
N ALA A 12 -51.05 63.74 -40.97
CA ALA A 12 -51.65 62.44 -40.70
C ALA A 12 -50.79 61.30 -41.26
N ALA A 13 -50.25 61.45 -42.47
CA ALA A 13 -49.31 60.50 -43.06
C ALA A 13 -48.02 60.37 -42.25
N SER A 14 -47.40 61.49 -41.86
CA SER A 14 -46.18 61.49 -41.03
C SER A 14 -46.40 60.87 -39.65
N GLN A 15 -47.55 61.11 -39.02
CA GLN A 15 -47.90 60.48 -37.74
C GLN A 15 -48.04 58.96 -37.90
N GLN A 16 -48.69 58.50 -38.98
CA GLN A 16 -48.82 57.08 -39.24
C GLN A 16 -47.45 56.42 -39.47
N THR A 17 -46.57 57.06 -40.25
CA THR A 17 -45.19 56.58 -40.46
C THR A 17 -44.43 56.50 -39.15
N ALA A 18 -44.49 57.54 -38.31
CA ALA A 18 -43.80 57.56 -37.02
C ALA A 18 -44.27 56.43 -36.08
N ILE A 19 -45.57 56.09 -36.10
CA ILE A 19 -46.10 54.97 -35.30
C ILE A 19 -45.56 53.62 -35.83
N VAL A 20 -45.54 53.43 -37.15
CA VAL A 20 -45.01 52.21 -37.76
C VAL A 20 -43.52 52.05 -37.44
N GLU A 21 -42.74 53.11 -37.58
CA GLU A 21 -41.30 53.12 -37.29
C GLU A 21 -41.03 52.80 -35.80
N ALA A 22 -41.80 53.39 -34.89
CA ALA A 22 -41.70 53.08 -33.46
C ALA A 22 -42.10 51.63 -33.12
N GLN A 23 -43.07 51.05 -33.83
CA GLN A 23 -43.46 49.65 -33.67
C GLN A 23 -42.37 48.69 -34.17
N GLU A 24 -41.74 49.01 -35.29
CA GLU A 24 -40.61 48.25 -35.83
C GLU A 24 -39.39 48.32 -34.91
N GLU A 25 -39.05 49.50 -34.38
CA GLU A 25 -38.00 49.66 -33.38
C GLU A 25 -38.27 48.86 -32.11
N LEU A 26 -39.51 48.89 -31.60
CA LEU A 26 -39.89 48.12 -30.43
C LEU A 26 -39.75 46.61 -30.68
N ALA A 27 -40.24 46.11 -31.82
CA ALA A 27 -40.11 44.71 -32.19
C ALA A 27 -38.63 44.29 -32.33
N SER A 28 -37.81 45.15 -32.92
CA SER A 28 -36.35 44.95 -33.03
C SER A 28 -35.68 44.90 -31.66
N ALA A 29 -35.99 45.84 -30.76
CA ALA A 29 -35.45 45.88 -29.40
C ALA A 29 -35.86 44.66 -28.58
N GLN A 30 -37.10 44.20 -28.69
CA GLN A 30 -37.57 42.97 -28.05
C GLN A 30 -36.84 41.73 -28.59
N GLY A 31 -36.64 41.64 -29.91
CA GLY A 31 -35.86 40.58 -30.52
C GLY A 31 -34.40 40.56 -30.05
N ALA A 32 -33.77 41.74 -29.95
CA ALA A 32 -32.42 41.88 -29.41
C ALA A 32 -32.35 41.44 -27.93
N SER A 33 -33.31 41.85 -27.11
CA SER A 33 -33.38 41.47 -25.69
C SER A 33 -33.53 39.95 -25.52
N ALA A 34 -34.44 39.31 -26.27
CA ALA A 34 -34.64 37.86 -26.23
C ALA A 34 -33.36 37.09 -26.64
N ARG A 35 -32.65 37.60 -27.66
CA ARG A 35 -31.37 37.01 -28.10
C ARG A 35 -30.29 37.13 -27.01
N ILE A 36 -30.17 38.28 -26.35
CA ILE A 36 -29.22 38.48 -25.24
C ILE A 36 -29.54 37.54 -24.08
N GLN A 37 -30.81 37.40 -23.71
CA GLN A 37 -31.23 36.48 -22.64
C GLN A 37 -30.85 35.03 -22.97
N THR A 38 -31.06 34.60 -24.21
CA THR A 38 -30.70 33.26 -24.67
C THR A 38 -29.19 33.05 -24.61
N GLN A 39 -28.40 34.05 -25.04
CA GLN A 39 -26.94 34.00 -24.95
C GLN A 39 -26.46 33.90 -23.51
N MET A 40 -27.04 34.67 -22.58
CA MET A 40 -26.68 34.60 -21.16
C MET A 40 -26.93 33.21 -20.56
N LEU A 41 -28.04 32.56 -20.92
CA LEU A 41 -28.33 31.19 -20.48
C LEU A 41 -27.29 30.20 -21.04
N SER A 42 -26.95 30.31 -22.33
CA SER A 42 -25.90 29.48 -22.95
C SER A 42 -24.55 29.68 -22.27
N THR A 43 -24.10 30.93 -22.12
CA THR A 43 -22.83 31.27 -21.48
C THR A 43 -22.78 30.78 -20.04
N ARG A 44 -23.88 30.88 -19.29
CA ARG A 44 -23.94 30.35 -17.92
C ARG A 44 -23.80 28.82 -17.90
N GLN A 45 -24.42 28.13 -18.85
CA GLN A 45 -24.29 26.67 -18.97
C GLN A 45 -22.85 26.27 -19.33
N GLU A 46 -22.23 26.95 -20.28
CA GLU A 46 -20.83 26.75 -20.67
C GLU A 46 -19.88 27.01 -19.49
N ALA A 47 -20.06 28.10 -18.75
CA ALA A 47 -19.27 28.40 -17.56
C ALA A 47 -19.43 27.33 -16.47
N THR A 48 -20.63 26.78 -16.30
CA THR A 48 -20.88 25.69 -15.34
C THR A 48 -20.16 24.41 -15.76
N GLN A 49 -20.22 24.05 -17.04
CA GLN A 49 -19.50 22.89 -17.58
C GLN A 49 -17.98 23.06 -17.50
N PHE A 50 -17.48 24.27 -17.80
CA PHE A 50 -16.07 24.61 -17.66
C PHE A 50 -15.61 24.44 -16.21
N ASN A 51 -16.34 25.00 -15.25
CA ASN A 51 -16.01 24.87 -13.84
C ASN A 51 -16.00 23.40 -13.38
N ALA A 52 -16.96 22.58 -13.83
CA ALA A 52 -16.98 21.16 -13.52
C ALA A 52 -15.71 20.45 -14.03
N ARG A 53 -15.34 20.66 -15.29
CA ARG A 53 -14.12 20.09 -15.89
C ARG A 53 -12.84 20.62 -15.25
N PHE A 54 -12.82 21.89 -14.87
CA PHE A 54 -11.68 22.50 -14.20
C PHE A 54 -11.47 21.92 -12.80
N ASN A 55 -12.55 21.66 -12.06
CA ASN A 55 -12.49 20.99 -10.76
C ASN A 55 -12.02 19.54 -10.91
N GLU A 56 -12.49 18.82 -11.93
CA GLU A 56 -12.00 17.47 -12.23
C GLU A 56 -10.50 17.48 -12.58
N TYR A 57 -10.05 18.46 -13.37
CA TYR A 57 -8.64 18.64 -13.69
C TYR A 57 -7.80 18.90 -12.43
N LYS A 58 -8.27 19.77 -11.53
CA LYS A 58 -7.59 20.02 -10.25
C LYS A 58 -7.48 18.77 -9.40
N ALA A 59 -8.56 18.00 -9.27
CA ALA A 59 -8.55 16.75 -8.52
C ALA A 59 -7.49 15.78 -9.08
N ARG A 60 -7.41 15.62 -10.40
CA ARG A 60 -6.35 14.80 -11.03
C ARG A 60 -4.94 15.35 -10.80
N GLN A 61 -4.78 16.67 -10.81
CA GLN A 61 -3.50 17.30 -10.52
C GLN A 61 -3.05 17.03 -9.08
N ASP A 62 -3.98 17.11 -8.13
CA ASP A 62 -3.72 16.82 -6.72
C ASP A 62 -3.36 15.33 -6.53
N GLU A 63 -4.13 14.42 -7.14
CA GLU A 63 -3.85 12.97 -7.15
C GLU A 63 -2.46 12.65 -7.71
N LEU A 64 -2.03 13.33 -8.78
CA LEU A 64 -0.69 13.17 -9.35
C LEU A 64 0.40 13.64 -8.38
N GLY A 65 0.18 14.74 -7.66
CA GLY A 65 1.10 15.23 -6.65
C GLY A 65 1.25 14.28 -5.46
N GLU A 66 0.14 13.69 -5.01
CA GLU A 66 0.14 12.65 -3.98
C GLU A 66 0.88 11.40 -4.45
N LEU A 67 0.63 10.95 -5.68
CA LEU A 67 1.30 9.79 -6.27
C LEU A 67 2.81 10.00 -6.38
N GLU A 68 3.25 11.18 -6.82
CA GLU A 68 4.68 11.51 -6.90
C GLU A 68 5.32 11.49 -5.51
N THR A 69 4.64 12.04 -4.50
CA THR A 69 5.12 12.03 -3.11
C THR A 69 5.25 10.59 -2.60
N ALA A 70 4.22 9.77 -2.79
CA ALA A 70 4.23 8.36 -2.40
C ALA A 70 5.35 7.58 -3.10
N TYR A 71 5.60 7.86 -4.38
CA TYR A 71 6.70 7.27 -5.13
C TYR A 71 8.06 7.65 -4.55
N ARG A 72 8.30 8.93 -4.27
CA ARG A 72 9.56 9.40 -3.66
C ARG A 72 9.79 8.74 -2.30
N ASP A 73 8.76 8.63 -1.47
CA ASP A 73 8.83 7.94 -0.17
C ASP A 73 9.15 6.45 -0.30
N ALA A 74 8.55 5.77 -1.28
CA ALA A 74 8.82 4.36 -1.54
C ALA A 74 10.27 4.13 -1.99
N VAL A 75 10.78 4.99 -2.88
CA VAL A 75 12.18 4.95 -3.33
C VAL A 75 13.13 5.18 -2.16
N GLN A 76 12.87 6.18 -1.31
CA GLN A 76 13.69 6.44 -0.12
C GLN A 76 13.67 5.27 0.86
N ARG A 77 12.50 4.68 1.12
CA ARG A 77 12.38 3.49 1.97
C ARG A 77 13.17 2.32 1.41
N ARG A 78 13.07 2.07 0.10
CA ARG A 78 13.85 1.03 -0.58
C ARG A 78 15.36 1.27 -0.41
N ALA A 79 15.83 2.49 -0.65
CA ALA A 79 17.25 2.82 -0.48
C ALA A 79 17.74 2.62 0.96
N LYS A 80 16.93 2.99 1.96
CA LYS A 80 17.22 2.73 3.39
C LYS A 80 17.29 1.25 3.70
N LEU A 81 16.34 0.46 3.18
CA LEU A 81 16.32 -0.99 3.36
C LEU A 81 17.55 -1.64 2.73
N GLU A 82 17.87 -1.31 1.47
CA GLU A 82 19.06 -1.82 0.79
C GLU A 82 20.35 -1.48 1.53
N ALA A 83 20.48 -0.25 2.06
CA ALA A 83 21.61 0.13 2.89
C ALA A 83 21.66 -0.66 4.21
N SER A 84 20.51 -0.88 4.86
CA SER A 84 20.42 -1.61 6.12
C SER A 84 20.66 -3.11 5.99
N GLU A 85 20.16 -3.75 4.93
CA GLU A 85 20.43 -5.15 4.59
C GLU A 85 21.92 -5.32 4.31
N ARG A 86 22.52 -4.44 3.50
CA ARG A 86 23.97 -4.48 3.23
C ARG A 86 24.83 -4.30 4.49
N ALA A 87 24.32 -3.60 5.50
CA ALA A 87 24.98 -3.44 6.79
C ALA A 87 24.71 -4.60 7.77
N ARG A 88 23.57 -5.30 7.63
CA ARG A 88 23.12 -6.37 8.53
C ARG A 88 23.48 -7.76 8.07
N THR A 89 23.83 -7.97 6.81
CA THR A 89 24.28 -9.27 6.32
C THR A 89 25.78 -9.41 6.55
N PRO A 90 26.23 -10.13 7.60
CA PRO A 90 27.65 -10.43 7.73
C PRO A 90 28.08 -11.24 6.51
N THR A 91 29.18 -10.85 5.89
CA THR A 91 29.84 -11.65 4.84
C THR A 91 30.40 -12.91 5.47
N THR A 92 29.56 -13.94 5.65
CA THR A 92 30.02 -15.24 6.10
C THR A 92 30.64 -15.96 4.91
N THR A 93 31.93 -15.77 4.72
CA THR A 93 32.72 -16.61 3.81
C THR A 93 32.86 -17.98 4.44
N VAL A 94 32.30 -18.99 3.80
CA VAL A 94 32.49 -20.39 4.21
C VAL A 94 33.96 -20.74 3.97
N LEU A 95 34.75 -20.73 5.05
CA LEU A 95 36.18 -21.06 5.02
C LEU A 95 36.40 -22.56 4.74
N GLU A 96 35.48 -23.39 5.21
CA GLU A 96 35.52 -24.84 5.02
C GLU A 96 34.09 -25.40 4.95
N ALA A 97 33.87 -26.36 4.06
CA ALA A 97 32.57 -27.02 3.94
C ALA A 97 32.27 -27.81 5.22
N ALA A 98 30.99 -27.86 5.63
CA ALA A 98 30.56 -28.62 6.79
C ALA A 98 31.01 -30.10 6.63
N THR A 99 31.94 -30.53 7.48
CA THR A 99 32.46 -31.89 7.45
C THR A 99 31.46 -32.84 8.10
N THR A 100 31.19 -33.97 7.43
CA THR A 100 30.38 -35.05 8.01
C THR A 100 31.22 -35.76 9.08
N PRO A 101 30.78 -35.80 10.35
CA PRO A 101 31.53 -36.46 11.40
C PRO A 101 31.69 -37.95 11.06
N HIS A 102 32.94 -38.40 10.92
CA HIS A 102 33.26 -39.78 10.53
C HIS A 102 33.00 -40.80 11.64
N GLN A 103 32.78 -40.33 12.87
CA GLN A 103 32.51 -41.20 14.01
C GLN A 103 31.49 -40.56 14.95
N ALA A 104 30.52 -41.35 15.39
CA ALA A 104 29.55 -40.92 16.39
C ALA A 104 30.25 -40.77 17.74
N TRP A 105 30.17 -39.58 18.35
CA TRP A 105 30.65 -39.37 19.71
C TRP A 105 29.67 -40.06 20.67
N HIS A 106 30.07 -41.20 21.25
CA HIS A 106 29.34 -41.81 22.37
C HIS A 106 30.31 -42.45 23.38
N PRO A 107 29.94 -42.52 24.67
CA PRO A 107 30.68 -43.30 25.66
C PRO A 107 30.70 -44.79 25.28
N LEU A 108 31.79 -45.51 25.58
CA LEU A 108 31.88 -46.95 25.34
C LEU A 108 31.15 -47.74 26.45
N TYR A 109 29.81 -47.70 26.44
CA TYR A 109 28.96 -48.33 27.47
C TYR A 109 29.23 -49.83 27.68
N TRP A 110 29.59 -50.55 26.63
CA TRP A 110 29.85 -51.99 26.72
C TRP A 110 31.04 -52.30 27.63
N ARG A 111 32.10 -51.46 27.56
CA ARG A 111 33.33 -51.65 28.33
C ARG A 111 33.03 -51.44 29.80
N ASP A 112 32.35 -50.35 30.11
CA ASP A 112 32.07 -49.96 31.48
C ASP A 112 31.07 -50.95 32.12
N THR A 113 30.11 -51.45 31.35
CA THR A 113 29.19 -52.53 31.78
C THR A 113 29.94 -53.84 32.04
N ALA A 114 30.84 -54.24 31.14
CA ALA A 114 31.63 -55.46 31.31
C ALA A 114 32.53 -55.40 32.55
N LEU A 115 33.15 -54.25 32.82
CA LEU A 115 33.96 -54.03 34.01
C LEU A 115 33.12 -54.09 35.29
N ALA A 116 31.93 -53.49 35.31
CA ALA A 116 31.05 -53.52 36.47
C ALA A 116 30.54 -54.93 36.78
N ILE A 117 30.09 -55.67 35.77
CA ILE A 117 29.62 -57.06 35.92
C ILE A 117 30.78 -57.97 36.34
N GLY A 118 31.92 -57.88 35.63
CA GLY A 118 33.09 -58.69 35.95
C GLY A 118 33.64 -58.42 37.35
N GLY A 119 33.72 -57.14 37.75
CA GLY A 119 34.19 -56.74 39.07
C GLY A 119 33.28 -57.21 40.20
N SER A 120 31.96 -57.08 40.03
CA SER A 120 31.00 -57.55 41.05
C SER A 120 31.00 -59.07 41.20
N LEU A 121 31.09 -59.83 40.09
CA LEU A 121 31.18 -61.28 40.14
C LEU A 121 32.48 -61.75 40.81
N ALA A 122 33.61 -61.16 40.45
CA ALA A 122 34.89 -61.49 41.05
C ALA A 122 34.89 -61.20 42.56
N LEU A 123 34.32 -60.06 42.97
CA LEU A 123 34.19 -59.70 44.37
C LEU A 123 33.29 -60.68 45.13
N ALA A 124 32.16 -61.08 44.56
CA ALA A 124 31.25 -62.05 45.17
C ALA A 124 31.92 -63.41 45.40
N LEU A 125 32.69 -63.90 44.42
CA LEU A 125 33.48 -65.13 44.53
C LEU A 125 34.56 -65.02 45.62
N LEU A 126 35.24 -63.88 45.71
CA LEU A 126 36.25 -63.61 46.73
C LEU A 126 35.63 -63.61 48.13
N LEU A 127 34.47 -62.96 48.30
CA LEU A 127 33.73 -62.95 49.57
C LEU A 127 33.22 -64.35 49.95
N MET A 128 32.68 -65.12 49.00
CA MET A 128 32.27 -66.51 49.23
C MET A 128 33.45 -67.36 49.73
N TRP A 129 34.59 -67.28 49.04
CA TRP A 129 35.81 -67.99 49.42
C TRP A 129 36.31 -67.58 50.81
N LEU A 130 36.27 -66.28 51.13
CA LEU A 130 36.66 -65.76 52.44
C LEU A 130 35.73 -66.26 53.55
N VAL A 131 34.42 -66.29 53.30
CA VAL A 131 33.43 -66.81 54.26
C VAL A 131 33.65 -68.30 54.50
N GLU A 132 33.88 -69.10 53.46
CA GLU A 132 34.18 -70.53 53.62
C GLU A 132 35.48 -70.78 54.41
N LEU A 133 36.50 -69.94 54.20
CA LEU A 133 37.75 -70.03 54.94
C LEU A 133 37.56 -69.73 56.43
N LEU A 134 36.74 -68.74 56.76
CA LEU A 134 36.49 -68.29 58.13
C LEU A 134 35.47 -69.16 58.88
N ASN A 135 34.45 -69.70 58.20
CA ASN A 135 33.38 -70.52 58.79
C ASN A 135 33.61 -72.02 58.65
N ARG A 136 34.82 -72.47 58.32
CA ARG A 136 35.14 -73.89 58.17
C ARG A 136 34.80 -74.64 59.48
N PRO A 137 33.75 -75.48 59.52
CA PRO A 137 33.41 -76.18 60.75
C PRO A 137 34.47 -77.24 61.05
N GLU A 138 34.91 -77.32 62.30
CA GLU A 138 35.77 -78.41 62.74
C GLU A 138 35.05 -79.74 62.52
N SER A 139 35.74 -80.71 61.93
CA SER A 139 35.21 -82.04 61.67
C SER A 139 34.70 -82.64 62.99
N GLN A 140 33.38 -82.72 63.13
CA GLN A 140 32.73 -83.32 64.28
C GLN A 140 33.12 -84.80 64.34
N PRO A 141 33.74 -85.29 65.44
CA PRO A 141 34.30 -86.63 65.50
C PRO A 141 33.18 -87.68 65.54
N ALA A 142 33.40 -88.78 64.82
CA ALA A 142 32.77 -90.07 65.08
C ALA A 142 33.75 -90.95 65.86
#